data_AF-A0A943KHB9-F1
#
_entry.id   AF-A0A943KHB9-F1
#
_cell.length_a   1.000
_cell.length_b   1.000
_cell.length_c   1.000
_cell.angle_alpha   90.00
_cell.angle_beta   90.00
_cell.angle_gamma   90.00
#
_symmetry.space_group_name_H-M   'P 1'
#
loop_
_entity.id
_entity.type
_entity.pdbx_description
1 polymer ?
#
loop_
_entity_poly.entity_id
_entity_poly.type
_entity_poly.pdbx_seq_one_letter_code
_entity_poly.pdbx_strand_id
1 'polypeptide(L)'
;DTYTITYSDGSTSTFKVTNGVDGNQGIQGEKGEDGRTPTISISEDGYWVIDGVKSTTLAQGVKGDTGEKGDSGEPGTKWIYDQGNPIDLGKTSNTGDFYFDTNNGNVFTYTNSTWNYVTNFRYKIDHNNENHEFTVYSMDEIEAALAAVKDGDKIVCGSNIEFDNNMFVTRNIEFHFDFNGYTLSNTVDICKQYDWSFFSVRSGKMIFDDSKGTGGIKAKANDCYCLDIQNDKASIEINGGSYNGNITAVYVVAGNLVINGGYFDIQQLDDESPYGFVVNAWDAYFRNGIAKMVIKGGKYHGYNPGNATSEAGANLVPDGYQVKSETSGSDTYYSVSKAQ
;
A
#
# COMPACT_ATOMS: atom_id res chain seq x y z
N ASP A 1 -26.90 -17.99 90.26
CA ASP A 1 -27.29 -18.36 88.88
C ASP A 1 -28.55 -19.20 88.83
N THR A 2 -29.32 -19.08 87.74
CA THR A 2 -30.58 -19.82 87.55
C THR A 2 -30.40 -20.75 86.36
N TYR A 3 -30.61 -22.05 86.56
CA TYR A 3 -30.43 -23.07 85.53
C TYR A 3 -31.76 -23.71 85.19
N THR A 4 -32.03 -23.85 83.89
CA THR A 4 -33.22 -24.51 83.35
C THR A 4 -32.80 -25.81 82.67
N ILE A 5 -33.44 -26.90 83.07
CA ILE A 5 -33.30 -28.21 82.43
C ILE A 5 -34.55 -28.43 81.58
N THR A 6 -34.35 -28.81 80.31
CA THR A 6 -35.42 -29.20 79.38
C THR A 6 -35.40 -30.71 79.21
N TYR A 7 -36.54 -31.37 79.40
CA TYR A 7 -36.70 -32.81 79.24
C TYR A 7 -37.05 -33.16 77.79
N SER A 8 -36.90 -34.44 77.42
CA SER A 8 -37.14 -34.92 76.06
C SER A 8 -38.59 -34.79 75.59
N ASP A 9 -39.54 -34.63 76.51
CA ASP A 9 -40.95 -34.33 76.21
C ASP A 9 -41.24 -32.83 76.01
N GLY A 10 -40.22 -31.98 76.12
CA GLY A 10 -40.30 -30.53 75.93
C GLY A 10 -40.66 -29.74 77.19
N SER A 11 -40.99 -30.39 78.31
CA SER A 11 -41.20 -29.70 79.58
C SER A 11 -39.89 -29.18 80.17
N THR A 12 -39.94 -28.12 80.97
CA THR A 12 -38.75 -27.55 81.63
C THR A 12 -38.93 -27.41 83.13
N SER A 13 -37.81 -27.51 83.85
CA SER A 13 -37.73 -27.19 85.28
C SER A 13 -36.56 -26.26 85.55
N THR A 14 -36.78 -25.27 86.41
CA THR A 14 -35.80 -24.22 86.69
C THR A 14 -35.51 -24.16 88.18
N PHE A 15 -34.22 -24.10 88.55
CA PHE A 15 -33.80 -23.88 89.94
C PHE A 15 -32.67 -22.86 90.03
N LYS A 16 -32.60 -22.18 91.18
CA LYS A 16 -31.58 -21.18 91.50
C LYS A 16 -30.48 -21.81 92.35
N VAL A 17 -29.23 -21.64 91.89
CA VAL A 17 -28.00 -21.89 92.65
C VAL A 17 -27.47 -20.54 93.11
N THR A 18 -27.19 -20.38 94.40
CA THR A 18 -26.49 -19.20 94.94
C THR A 18 -25.08 -19.61 95.34
N ASN A 19 -24.06 -18.98 94.72
CA ASN A 19 -22.67 -19.15 95.11
C ASN A 19 -22.40 -18.43 96.45
N GLY A 20 -21.56 -19.01 97.31
CA GLY A 20 -21.17 -18.42 98.59
C GLY A 20 -20.28 -17.18 98.43
N VAL A 21 -20.16 -16.36 99.49
CA VAL A 21 -19.34 -15.14 99.51
C VAL A 21 -17.84 -15.47 99.50
N ASP A 22 -17.09 -14.84 98.60
CA ASP A 22 -15.63 -14.96 98.52
C ASP A 22 -14.93 -14.28 99.73
N GLY A 23 -13.86 -14.88 100.23
CA GLY A 23 -13.08 -14.35 101.35
C GLY A 23 -12.33 -13.05 101.03
N ASN A 24 -12.08 -12.21 102.04
CA ASN A 24 -11.46 -10.90 101.88
C ASN A 24 -10.04 -10.99 101.26
N GLN A 25 -9.82 -10.19 100.21
CA GLN A 25 -8.54 -10.07 99.50
C GLN A 25 -7.47 -9.38 100.36
N GLY A 26 -6.23 -9.91 100.37
CA GLY A 26 -5.10 -9.34 101.11
C GLY A 26 -4.65 -7.97 100.57
N ILE A 27 -3.99 -7.18 101.43
CA ILE A 27 -3.51 -5.82 101.11
C ILE A 27 -2.47 -5.83 99.97
N GLN A 28 -2.64 -4.93 99.00
CA GLN A 28 -1.75 -4.75 97.84
C GLN A 28 -0.50 -3.93 98.24
N GLY A 29 0.69 -4.35 97.82
CA GLY A 29 1.94 -3.62 98.07
C GLY A 29 2.01 -2.27 97.34
N GLU A 30 2.83 -1.34 97.85
CA GLU A 30 2.98 0.01 97.28
C GLU A 30 3.48 -0.03 95.83
N LYS A 31 2.96 0.89 95.01
CA LYS A 31 3.31 1.01 93.58
C LYS A 31 4.76 1.51 93.45
N GLY A 32 5.54 0.90 92.56
CA GLY A 32 6.87 1.42 92.21
C GLY A 32 6.79 2.79 91.51
N GLU A 33 7.86 3.58 91.62
CA GLU A 33 8.02 4.87 90.94
C GLU A 33 7.86 4.74 89.41
N ASP A 34 7.27 5.76 88.79
CA ASP A 34 7.09 5.76 87.34
C ASP A 34 8.44 5.95 86.62
N GLY A 35 8.67 5.21 85.54
CA GLY A 35 9.89 5.30 84.74
C GLY A 35 9.99 6.64 83.99
N ARG A 36 11.20 7.22 83.92
CA ARG A 36 11.47 8.43 83.13
C ARG A 36 11.77 8.07 81.66
N THR A 37 11.22 8.85 80.73
CA THR A 37 11.59 8.82 79.30
C THR A 37 12.87 9.64 79.05
N PRO A 38 13.91 9.10 78.37
CA PRO A 38 15.12 9.84 78.06
C PRO A 38 14.87 10.88 76.96
N THR A 39 15.66 11.97 76.94
CA THR A 39 15.64 12.94 75.84
C THR A 39 16.74 12.62 74.83
N ILE A 40 16.40 12.55 73.55
CA ILE A 40 17.34 12.27 72.45
C ILE A 40 17.32 13.44 71.46
N SER A 41 18.49 13.96 71.11
CA SER A 41 18.66 15.01 70.10
C SER A 41 19.94 14.82 69.29
N ILE A 42 20.14 15.66 68.28
CA ILE A 42 21.37 15.72 67.48
C ILE A 42 22.05 17.05 67.81
N SER A 43 23.36 17.03 68.13
CA SER A 43 24.14 18.24 68.35
C SER A 43 24.36 19.03 67.07
N GLU A 44 24.73 20.31 67.18
CA GLU A 44 25.00 21.17 66.01
C GLU A 44 26.14 20.63 65.13
N ASP A 45 27.09 19.90 65.72
CA ASP A 45 28.17 19.20 65.02
C ASP A 45 27.84 17.76 64.61
N GLY A 46 26.56 17.36 64.70
CA GLY A 46 26.03 16.15 64.04
C GLY A 46 26.12 14.85 64.85
N TYR A 47 26.38 14.90 66.15
CA TYR A 47 26.47 13.71 67.03
C TYR A 47 25.17 13.45 67.79
N TRP A 48 24.91 12.18 68.14
CA TRP A 48 23.79 11.86 69.04
C TRP A 48 24.01 12.45 70.43
N VAL A 49 22.94 12.98 71.05
CA VAL A 49 22.91 13.48 72.44
C VAL A 49 21.81 12.74 73.19
N ILE A 50 22.14 12.12 74.33
CA ILE A 50 21.21 11.35 75.19
C ILE A 50 21.24 11.95 76.60
N ASP A 51 20.09 12.40 77.10
CA ASP A 51 19.94 13.09 78.39
C ASP A 51 20.96 14.24 78.59
N GLY A 52 21.23 14.98 77.52
CA GLY A 52 22.17 16.10 77.51
C GLY A 52 23.65 15.72 77.36
N VAL A 53 23.98 14.42 77.33
CA VAL A 53 25.36 13.93 77.14
C VAL A 53 25.60 13.63 75.65
N LYS A 54 26.56 14.33 75.05
CA LYS A 54 26.95 14.13 73.64
C LYS A 54 27.78 12.85 73.49
N SER A 55 27.43 12.04 72.50
CA SER A 55 28.14 10.81 72.14
C SER A 55 29.34 11.08 71.21
N THR A 56 30.13 10.03 70.95
CA THR A 56 31.19 10.01 69.94
C THR A 56 30.72 9.47 68.59
N THR A 57 29.43 9.17 68.43
CA THR A 57 28.85 8.60 67.20
C THR A 57 28.05 9.66 66.45
N LEU A 58 28.36 9.84 65.16
CA LEU A 58 27.59 10.72 64.27
C LEU A 58 26.17 10.19 64.03
N ALA A 59 25.21 11.09 63.94
CA ALA A 59 23.80 10.76 63.68
C ALA A 59 23.50 10.42 62.22
N GLN A 60 24.42 10.72 61.29
CA GLN A 60 24.33 10.35 59.88
C GLN A 60 25.66 9.76 59.39
N GLY A 61 25.58 8.73 58.54
CA GLY A 61 26.73 8.17 57.85
C GLY A 61 27.25 9.08 56.74
N VAL A 62 28.53 8.95 56.37
CA VAL A 62 29.12 9.68 55.23
C VAL A 62 28.49 9.20 53.91
N LYS A 63 28.13 10.15 53.04
CA LYS A 63 27.65 9.84 51.68
C LYS A 63 28.82 9.31 50.85
N GLY A 64 28.67 8.14 50.23
CA GLY A 64 29.69 7.58 49.33
C GLY A 64 29.85 8.39 48.05
N ASP A 65 31.03 8.33 47.44
CA ASP A 65 31.33 9.02 46.19
C ASP A 65 30.51 8.45 45.02
N THR A 66 30.15 9.32 44.07
CA THR A 66 29.48 8.91 42.82
C THR A 66 30.47 8.11 41.97
N GLY A 67 30.08 6.90 41.54
CA GLY A 67 30.91 6.08 40.64
C GLY A 67 31.16 6.74 39.28
N GLU A 68 32.28 6.38 38.64
CA GLU A 68 32.64 6.90 37.32
C GLU A 68 31.59 6.54 36.26
N LYS A 69 31.36 7.45 35.31
CA LYS A 69 30.48 7.22 34.17
C LYS A 69 31.14 6.21 33.24
N GLY A 70 30.44 5.12 32.92
CA GLY A 70 30.92 4.12 31.95
C GLY A 70 31.12 4.69 30.54
N ASP A 71 31.99 4.05 29.77
CA ASP A 71 32.28 4.41 28.37
C ASP A 71 31.03 4.31 27.48
N SER A 72 31.01 5.11 26.41
CA SER A 72 29.95 5.01 25.38
C SER A 72 30.21 3.80 24.49
N GLY A 73 29.16 3.08 24.08
CA GLY A 73 29.27 1.97 23.12
C GLY A 73 29.60 2.42 21.69
N GLU A 74 30.09 1.49 20.85
CA GLU A 74 30.37 1.71 19.43
C GLU A 74 29.13 2.22 18.67
N PRO A 75 29.26 3.16 17.71
CA PRO A 75 28.13 3.61 16.90
C PRO A 75 27.58 2.44 16.06
N GLY A 76 26.31 2.08 16.26
CA GLY A 76 25.64 1.07 15.44
C GLY A 76 25.43 1.50 13.98
N THR A 77 24.77 0.63 13.22
CA THR A 77 24.25 0.82 11.87
C THR A 77 23.83 2.27 11.58
N LYS A 78 24.36 2.84 10.49
CA LYS A 78 24.02 4.19 10.02
C LYS A 78 22.95 4.14 8.93
N TRP A 79 22.17 5.22 8.86
CA TRP A 79 21.32 5.52 7.71
C TRP A 79 22.01 6.63 6.89
N ILE A 80 22.19 6.37 5.60
CA ILE A 80 22.70 7.30 4.60
C ILE A 80 21.53 7.67 3.69
N TYR A 81 21.51 8.88 3.15
CA TYR A 81 20.53 9.27 2.13
C TYR A 81 21.19 10.18 1.10
N ASP A 82 20.82 10.01 -0.17
CA ASP A 82 21.22 10.87 -1.29
C ASP A 82 20.26 10.66 -2.47
N GLN A 83 20.40 11.41 -3.57
CA GLN A 83 19.62 11.22 -4.79
C GLN A 83 20.30 10.19 -5.71
N GLY A 84 19.63 9.06 -5.98
CA GLY A 84 20.04 8.03 -6.94
C GLY A 84 20.46 6.71 -6.30
N ASN A 85 20.53 5.66 -7.13
CA ASN A 85 20.89 4.31 -6.71
C ASN A 85 22.33 4.28 -6.18
N PRO A 86 22.58 3.79 -4.95
CA PRO A 86 23.90 3.84 -4.34
C PRO A 86 24.94 2.96 -5.06
N ILE A 87 24.50 1.96 -5.84
CA ILE A 87 25.36 1.13 -6.71
C ILE A 87 25.88 1.96 -7.88
N ASP A 88 24.98 2.65 -8.59
CA ASP A 88 25.31 3.46 -9.77
C ASP A 88 26.18 4.68 -9.40
N LEU A 89 25.99 5.21 -8.18
CA LEU A 89 26.79 6.29 -7.62
C LEU A 89 28.16 5.82 -7.07
N GLY A 90 28.45 4.52 -7.08
CA GLY A 90 29.70 3.97 -6.57
C GLY A 90 29.91 4.19 -5.06
N LYS A 91 28.84 4.29 -4.28
CA LYS A 91 28.92 4.54 -2.83
C LYS A 91 29.36 3.27 -2.11
N THR A 92 30.21 3.41 -1.09
CA THR A 92 30.61 2.33 -0.19
C THR A 92 30.22 2.65 1.25
N SER A 93 30.08 1.63 2.08
CA SER A 93 29.64 1.78 3.46
C SER A 93 30.11 0.63 4.35
N ASN A 94 29.67 0.57 5.61
CA ASN A 94 29.95 -0.57 6.48
C ASN A 94 28.85 -1.62 6.36
N THR A 95 29.21 -2.88 6.59
CA THR A 95 28.22 -3.96 6.62
C THR A 95 27.13 -3.67 7.66
N GLY A 96 25.88 -3.69 7.22
CA GLY A 96 24.69 -3.40 8.03
C GLY A 96 24.16 -1.98 7.88
N ASP A 97 24.89 -1.05 7.24
CA ASP A 97 24.42 0.32 6.98
C ASP A 97 23.23 0.31 6.01
N PHE A 98 22.29 1.22 6.20
CA PHE A 98 21.15 1.45 5.31
C PHE A 98 21.37 2.69 4.44
N TYR A 99 20.85 2.65 3.22
CA TYR A 99 20.81 3.79 2.31
C TYR A 99 19.38 4.04 1.86
N PHE A 100 18.97 5.30 1.87
CA PHE A 100 17.68 5.75 1.36
C PHE A 100 17.89 6.62 0.12
N ASP A 101 17.46 6.10 -1.03
CA ASP A 101 17.42 6.87 -2.27
C ASP A 101 16.26 7.87 -2.21
N THR A 102 16.62 9.15 -2.12
CA THR A 102 15.66 10.25 -2.05
C THR A 102 15.03 10.62 -3.39
N ASN A 103 15.35 9.94 -4.50
CA ASN A 103 14.63 10.10 -5.77
C ASN A 103 13.35 9.27 -5.81
N ASN A 104 13.41 8.00 -5.40
CA ASN A 104 12.32 7.02 -5.58
C ASN A 104 11.86 6.38 -4.27
N GLY A 105 12.54 6.60 -3.15
CA GLY A 105 12.21 5.99 -1.86
C GLY A 105 12.80 4.62 -1.59
N ASN A 106 13.59 4.07 -2.52
CA ASN A 106 14.23 2.78 -2.35
C ASN A 106 15.18 2.79 -1.15
N VAL A 107 15.14 1.70 -0.40
CA VAL A 107 15.97 1.43 0.76
C VAL A 107 16.89 0.28 0.42
N PHE A 108 18.18 0.46 0.67
CA PHE A 108 19.21 -0.55 0.48
C PHE A 108 19.91 -0.83 1.79
N THR A 109 20.51 -2.01 1.92
CA THR A 109 21.43 -2.36 3.00
C THR A 109 22.78 -2.78 2.42
N TYR A 110 23.87 -2.32 3.03
CA TYR A 110 25.20 -2.68 2.60
C TYR A 110 25.62 -3.99 3.26
N THR A 111 25.76 -5.07 2.48
CA THR A 111 26.26 -6.36 2.98
C THR A 111 27.14 -7.00 1.93
N ASN A 112 28.14 -7.78 2.36
CA ASN A 112 29.07 -8.46 1.44
C ASN A 112 29.75 -7.51 0.43
N SER A 113 30.11 -6.31 0.89
CA SER A 113 30.75 -5.27 0.07
C SER A 113 29.92 -4.77 -1.12
N THR A 114 28.60 -4.90 -1.06
CA THR A 114 27.67 -4.34 -2.05
C THR A 114 26.41 -3.78 -1.39
N TRP A 115 25.75 -2.82 -2.04
CA TRP A 115 24.39 -2.45 -1.70
C TRP A 115 23.41 -3.51 -2.19
N ASN A 116 22.47 -3.89 -1.33
CA ASN A 116 21.42 -4.87 -1.61
C ASN A 116 20.08 -4.19 -1.37
N TYR A 117 19.14 -4.33 -2.29
CA TYR A 117 17.80 -3.76 -2.14
C TYR A 117 17.06 -4.40 -0.96
N VAL A 118 16.33 -3.59 -0.19
CA VAL A 118 15.53 -4.02 0.97
C VAL A 118 14.04 -3.81 0.71
N THR A 119 13.63 -2.57 0.45
CA THR A 119 12.22 -2.17 0.28
C THR A 119 12.13 -0.76 -0.30
N ASN A 120 10.94 -0.21 -0.46
CA ASN A 120 10.71 1.19 -0.81
C ASN A 120 9.82 1.86 0.25
N PHE A 121 10.32 2.90 0.91
CA PHE A 121 9.60 3.69 1.93
C PHE A 121 8.84 4.89 1.37
N ARG A 122 9.10 5.26 0.11
CA ARG A 122 8.27 6.20 -0.62
C ARG A 122 7.56 5.46 -1.75
N TYR A 123 6.43 4.88 -1.40
CA TYR A 123 5.27 5.03 -2.27
C TYR A 123 4.86 6.52 -2.31
N LYS A 124 5.77 7.42 -2.68
CA LYS A 124 5.46 8.83 -2.92
C LYS A 124 5.00 8.86 -4.36
N ILE A 125 3.70 8.60 -4.53
CA ILE A 125 3.07 9.12 -5.72
C ILE A 125 3.20 10.63 -5.59
N ASP A 126 3.95 11.25 -6.50
CA ASP A 126 4.05 12.70 -6.56
C ASP A 126 2.70 13.24 -7.02
N HIS A 127 1.75 13.32 -6.08
CA HIS A 127 0.43 13.89 -6.32
C HIS A 127 0.55 15.40 -6.27
N ASN A 128 0.55 16.00 -7.45
CA ASN A 128 0.47 17.45 -7.57
C ASN A 128 -0.98 17.88 -7.33
N ASN A 129 -1.28 18.38 -6.13
CA ASN A 129 -2.62 18.88 -5.78
C ASN A 129 -3.08 20.08 -6.62
N GLU A 130 -2.18 20.79 -7.31
CA GLU A 130 -2.54 21.91 -8.18
C GLU A 130 -3.06 21.41 -9.54
N ASN A 131 -2.43 20.35 -10.07
CA ASN A 131 -2.75 19.79 -11.39
C ASN A 131 -3.54 18.48 -11.33
N HIS A 132 -3.78 17.93 -10.12
CA HIS A 132 -4.44 16.65 -9.89
C HIS A 132 -3.76 15.48 -10.62
N GLU A 133 -2.42 15.50 -10.61
CA GLU A 133 -1.56 14.56 -11.37
C GLU A 133 -0.76 13.66 -10.43
N PHE A 134 -0.72 12.36 -10.73
CA PHE A 134 0.03 11.31 -10.04
C PHE A 134 1.16 10.84 -10.95
N THR A 135 2.42 11.15 -10.64
CA THR A 135 3.56 10.61 -11.42
C THR A 135 3.96 9.24 -10.91
N VAL A 136 4.13 8.26 -11.82
CA VAL A 136 4.41 6.85 -11.51
C VAL A 136 5.63 6.32 -12.27
N TYR A 137 6.43 5.49 -11.62
CA TYR A 137 7.68 4.92 -12.11
C TYR A 137 7.72 3.38 -12.02
N SER A 138 6.70 2.78 -11.41
CA SER A 138 6.61 1.34 -11.20
C SER A 138 5.16 0.84 -11.25
N MET A 139 4.99 -0.46 -11.41
CA MET A 139 3.68 -1.11 -11.39
C MET A 139 3.00 -0.90 -10.03
N ASP A 140 3.74 -1.13 -8.96
CA ASP A 140 3.37 -0.80 -7.60
C ASP A 140 2.75 0.61 -7.50
N GLU A 141 3.44 1.65 -7.97
CA GLU A 141 2.96 3.03 -7.93
C GLU A 141 1.68 3.26 -8.74
N ILE A 142 1.49 2.54 -9.86
CA ILE A 142 0.22 2.54 -10.60
C ILE A 142 -0.91 2.00 -9.72
N GLU A 143 -0.70 0.91 -8.97
CA GLU A 143 -1.74 0.35 -8.08
C GLU A 143 -2.17 1.37 -7.02
N ALA A 144 -1.22 2.03 -6.37
CA ALA A 144 -1.56 3.03 -5.37
C ALA A 144 -2.20 4.28 -5.99
N ALA A 145 -1.78 4.68 -7.20
CA ALA A 145 -2.42 5.77 -7.93
C ALA A 145 -3.87 5.41 -8.28
N LEU A 146 -4.14 4.20 -8.79
CA LEU A 146 -5.50 3.70 -9.06
C LEU A 146 -6.37 3.64 -7.78
N ALA A 147 -5.77 3.37 -6.62
CA ALA A 147 -6.46 3.41 -5.34
C ALA A 147 -6.80 4.85 -4.87
N ALA A 148 -5.98 5.84 -5.25
CA ALA A 148 -6.09 7.23 -4.75
C ALA A 148 -6.80 8.20 -5.71
N VAL A 149 -6.72 7.94 -7.02
CA VAL A 149 -7.21 8.82 -8.11
C VAL A 149 -8.70 9.13 -7.95
N LYS A 150 -9.10 10.36 -8.27
CA LYS A 150 -10.48 10.87 -8.23
C LYS A 150 -10.95 11.22 -9.64
N ASP A 151 -12.24 11.56 -9.75
CA ASP A 151 -12.81 12.03 -11.02
C ASP A 151 -12.04 13.24 -11.56
N GLY A 152 -11.59 13.14 -12.81
CA GLY A 152 -10.84 14.16 -13.53
C GLY A 152 -9.33 14.17 -13.27
N ASP A 153 -8.84 13.38 -12.32
CA ASP A 153 -7.40 13.29 -12.04
C ASP A 153 -6.65 12.56 -13.18
N LYS A 154 -5.33 12.65 -13.17
CA LYS A 154 -4.46 12.04 -14.19
C LYS A 154 -3.30 11.27 -13.56
N ILE A 155 -3.03 10.08 -14.05
CA ILE A 155 -1.82 9.29 -13.77
C ILE A 155 -0.85 9.49 -14.94
N VAL A 156 0.42 9.78 -14.67
CA VAL A 156 1.43 10.12 -15.68
C VAL A 156 2.67 9.25 -15.49
N CYS A 157 3.11 8.54 -16.53
CA CYS A 157 4.35 7.78 -16.46
C CYS A 157 5.57 8.71 -16.37
N GLY A 158 6.48 8.42 -15.44
CA GLY A 158 7.79 9.07 -15.29
C GLY A 158 8.96 8.25 -15.87
N SER A 159 8.71 6.99 -16.22
CA SER A 159 9.67 6.09 -16.87
C SER A 159 8.93 4.99 -17.64
N ASN A 160 9.68 4.16 -18.38
CA ASN A 160 9.17 2.86 -18.79
C ASN A 160 8.86 2.02 -17.55
N ILE A 161 7.81 1.20 -17.61
CA ILE A 161 7.35 0.39 -16.48
C ILE A 161 7.13 -1.05 -16.94
N GLU A 162 7.70 -1.98 -16.20
CA GLU A 162 7.52 -3.41 -16.43
C GLU A 162 6.38 -3.95 -15.55
N PHE A 163 5.44 -4.65 -16.17
CA PHE A 163 4.31 -5.32 -15.52
C PHE A 163 4.67 -6.79 -15.31
N ASP A 164 4.41 -7.29 -14.11
CA ASP A 164 4.49 -8.70 -13.75
C ASP A 164 3.11 -9.30 -13.39
N ASN A 165 2.05 -8.49 -13.47
CA ASN A 165 0.68 -8.88 -13.22
C ASN A 165 -0.32 -8.01 -14.02
N ASN A 166 -1.61 -8.32 -13.95
CA ASN A 166 -2.68 -7.50 -14.54
C ASN A 166 -3.08 -6.34 -13.60
N MET A 167 -3.51 -5.23 -14.18
CA MET A 167 -4.10 -4.08 -13.47
C MET A 167 -5.60 -4.04 -13.64
N PHE A 168 -6.34 -3.77 -12.56
CA PHE A 168 -7.81 -3.75 -12.58
C PHE A 168 -8.37 -2.38 -12.22
N VAL A 169 -9.25 -1.86 -13.07
CA VAL A 169 -10.03 -0.64 -12.78
C VAL A 169 -11.44 -1.04 -12.40
N THR A 170 -11.73 -1.05 -11.09
CA THR A 170 -13.02 -1.49 -10.54
C THR A 170 -13.83 -0.36 -9.93
N ARG A 171 -13.24 0.83 -9.80
CA ARG A 171 -13.88 2.02 -9.24
C ARG A 171 -14.68 2.73 -10.33
N ASN A 172 -15.88 3.19 -10.00
CA ASN A 172 -16.72 3.97 -10.92
C ASN A 172 -16.30 5.44 -10.94
N ILE A 173 -15.17 5.72 -11.57
CA ILE A 173 -14.57 7.05 -11.71
C ILE A 173 -14.09 7.28 -13.13
N GLU A 174 -13.96 8.55 -13.53
CA GLU A 174 -13.37 8.96 -14.81
C GLU A 174 -12.01 9.61 -14.59
N PHE A 175 -10.93 9.05 -15.16
CA PHE A 175 -9.58 9.59 -14.99
C PHE A 175 -8.70 9.32 -16.22
N HIS A 176 -7.60 10.05 -16.30
CA HIS A 176 -6.62 9.94 -17.37
C HIS A 176 -5.41 9.10 -16.97
N PHE A 177 -4.85 8.37 -17.93
CA PHE A 177 -3.56 7.69 -17.86
C PHE A 177 -2.71 8.13 -19.05
N ASP A 178 -1.69 8.93 -18.78
CA ASP A 178 -0.79 9.50 -19.78
C ASP A 178 0.52 8.72 -19.81
N PHE A 179 0.79 8.06 -20.94
CA PHE A 179 2.06 7.38 -21.17
C PHE A 179 3.24 8.33 -21.17
N ASN A 180 3.05 9.62 -21.47
CA ASN A 180 4.08 10.65 -21.41
C ASN A 180 5.38 10.28 -22.18
N GLY A 181 5.22 9.56 -23.29
CA GLY A 181 6.32 9.05 -24.12
C GLY A 181 6.99 7.78 -23.62
N TYR A 182 6.49 7.15 -22.56
CA TYR A 182 7.04 5.94 -21.99
C TYR A 182 6.25 4.68 -22.35
N THR A 183 6.95 3.55 -22.35
CA THR A 183 6.39 2.24 -22.67
C THR A 183 6.08 1.44 -21.41
N LEU A 184 4.89 0.86 -21.36
CA LEU A 184 4.55 -0.26 -20.48
C LEU A 184 4.85 -1.56 -21.21
N SER A 185 5.52 -2.49 -20.54
CA SER A 185 5.87 -3.81 -21.11
C SER A 185 5.79 -4.89 -20.05
N ASN A 186 5.83 -6.15 -20.46
CA ASN A 186 5.97 -7.27 -19.54
C ASN A 186 7.05 -8.23 -20.05
N THR A 187 7.72 -8.95 -19.15
CA THR A 187 8.70 -9.98 -19.50
C THR A 187 8.27 -11.37 -19.03
N VAL A 188 7.41 -11.43 -18.01
CA VAL A 188 6.77 -12.64 -17.48
C VAL A 188 5.34 -12.78 -18.03
N ASP A 189 4.80 -14.00 -18.04
CA ASP A 189 3.41 -14.22 -18.49
C ASP A 189 2.46 -13.53 -17.50
N ILE A 190 1.57 -12.67 -18.02
CA ILE A 190 0.52 -12.04 -17.21
C ILE A 190 -0.88 -12.46 -17.66
N CYS A 191 -1.02 -13.12 -18.81
CA CYS A 191 -2.31 -13.66 -19.25
C CYS A 191 -2.73 -14.85 -18.39
N LYS A 192 -3.96 -14.78 -17.87
CA LYS A 192 -4.58 -15.78 -17.01
C LYS A 192 -6.01 -16.04 -17.45
N GLN A 193 -6.61 -17.10 -16.92
CA GLN A 193 -8.02 -17.39 -17.18
C GLN A 193 -8.88 -16.21 -16.70
N TYR A 194 -9.57 -15.56 -17.64
CA TYR A 194 -10.42 -14.37 -17.44
C TYR A 194 -9.70 -13.03 -17.22
N ASP A 195 -8.37 -13.01 -17.14
CA ASP A 195 -7.57 -11.81 -16.96
C ASP A 195 -6.47 -11.78 -18.04
N TRP A 196 -6.74 -11.13 -19.18
CA TRP A 196 -5.94 -11.31 -20.40
C TRP A 196 -5.03 -10.14 -20.76
N SER A 197 -5.17 -8.99 -20.07
CA SER A 197 -4.61 -7.70 -20.51
C SER A 197 -3.72 -7.01 -19.48
N PHE A 198 -2.92 -6.01 -19.90
CA PHE A 198 -2.22 -5.11 -18.97
C PHE A 198 -3.22 -4.40 -18.07
N PHE A 199 -4.22 -3.73 -18.68
CA PHE A 199 -5.32 -3.11 -17.95
C PHE A 199 -6.63 -3.79 -18.28
N SER A 200 -7.35 -4.18 -17.23
CA SER A 200 -8.73 -4.64 -17.31
C SER A 200 -9.68 -3.64 -16.68
N VAL A 201 -10.48 -2.97 -17.52
CA VAL A 201 -11.41 -1.93 -17.09
C VAL A 201 -12.79 -2.54 -16.87
N ARG A 202 -13.24 -2.50 -15.61
CA ARG A 202 -14.44 -3.20 -15.11
C ARG A 202 -15.49 -2.25 -14.52
N SER A 203 -15.16 -0.97 -14.38
CA SER A 203 -16.10 0.10 -14.05
C SER A 203 -15.50 1.45 -14.43
N GLY A 204 -16.33 2.49 -14.52
CA GLY A 204 -15.86 3.85 -14.74
C GLY A 204 -15.33 4.05 -16.15
N LYS A 205 -14.49 5.08 -16.33
CA LYS A 205 -13.91 5.44 -17.62
C LYS A 205 -12.43 5.73 -17.45
N MET A 206 -11.60 4.94 -18.14
CA MET A 206 -10.15 5.18 -18.20
C MET A 206 -9.81 5.80 -19.56
N ILE A 207 -9.13 6.95 -19.55
CA ILE A 207 -8.78 7.71 -20.75
C ILE A 207 -7.27 7.62 -20.96
N PHE A 208 -6.83 7.07 -22.08
CA PHE A 208 -5.41 6.91 -22.39
C PHE A 208 -4.90 8.03 -23.29
N ASP A 209 -3.87 8.74 -22.81
CA ASP A 209 -3.17 9.80 -23.52
C ASP A 209 -1.69 9.43 -23.71
N ASP A 210 -1.02 10.15 -24.60
CA ASP A 210 0.44 10.10 -24.74
C ASP A 210 0.97 11.49 -25.10
N SER A 211 1.11 12.35 -24.09
CA SER A 211 1.33 13.78 -24.28
C SER A 211 2.67 14.14 -24.95
N LYS A 212 3.69 13.29 -24.81
CA LYS A 212 5.00 13.47 -25.46
C LYS A 212 5.18 12.65 -26.73
N GLY A 213 4.25 11.73 -27.02
CA GLY A 213 4.35 10.81 -28.14
C GLY A 213 5.39 9.72 -27.90
N THR A 214 5.28 8.62 -28.66
CA THR A 214 6.13 7.40 -28.61
C THR A 214 5.90 6.46 -27.43
N GLY A 215 5.02 6.81 -26.50
CA GLY A 215 4.62 5.96 -25.38
C GLY A 215 3.55 4.94 -25.77
N GLY A 216 3.23 4.03 -24.85
CA GLY A 216 2.20 3.02 -25.09
C GLY A 216 2.43 1.70 -24.36
N ILE A 217 1.83 0.63 -24.86
CA ILE A 217 1.89 -0.72 -24.30
C ILE A 217 2.48 -1.67 -25.35
N LYS A 218 3.46 -2.47 -24.92
CA LYS A 218 4.05 -3.55 -25.72
C LYS A 218 4.02 -4.84 -24.92
N ALA A 219 3.07 -5.71 -25.26
CA ALA A 219 3.02 -7.05 -24.71
C ALA A 219 4.23 -7.86 -25.15
N LYS A 220 4.67 -8.83 -24.33
CA LYS A 220 5.58 -9.86 -24.83
C LYS A 220 4.84 -10.79 -25.80
N ALA A 221 5.60 -11.43 -26.68
CA ALA A 221 5.06 -12.42 -27.61
C ALA A 221 4.42 -13.61 -26.87
N ASN A 222 3.32 -14.12 -27.42
CA ASN A 222 2.55 -15.28 -26.95
C ASN A 222 1.87 -15.13 -25.57
N ASP A 223 1.53 -13.92 -25.14
CA ASP A 223 0.97 -13.69 -23.79
C ASP A 223 -0.37 -12.93 -23.79
N CYS A 224 -0.32 -11.60 -23.65
CA CYS A 224 -1.47 -10.80 -23.23
C CYS A 224 -1.92 -9.76 -24.27
N TYR A 225 -3.09 -9.18 -24.02
CA TYR A 225 -3.64 -8.02 -24.73
C TYR A 225 -3.16 -6.72 -24.08
N CYS A 226 -3.23 -5.58 -24.78
CA CYS A 226 -2.93 -4.32 -24.11
C CYS A 226 -4.06 -3.95 -23.14
N LEU A 227 -5.30 -3.92 -23.63
CA LEU A 227 -6.45 -3.43 -22.88
C LEU A 227 -7.64 -4.38 -23.02
N ASP A 228 -8.44 -4.52 -21.97
CA ASP A 228 -9.78 -5.09 -22.07
C ASP A 228 -10.85 -4.26 -21.35
N ILE A 229 -12.10 -4.42 -21.78
CA ILE A 229 -13.29 -3.92 -21.10
C ILE A 229 -14.20 -5.10 -20.79
N GLN A 230 -14.47 -5.36 -19.51
CA GLN A 230 -15.22 -6.55 -19.08
C GLN A 230 -16.63 -6.28 -18.52
N ASN A 231 -17.08 -5.03 -18.49
CA ASN A 231 -18.36 -4.67 -17.88
C ASN A 231 -19.12 -3.61 -18.69
N ASP A 232 -20.45 -3.68 -18.73
CA ASP A 232 -21.30 -2.75 -19.48
C ASP A 232 -21.28 -1.30 -18.95
N LYS A 233 -20.82 -1.12 -17.70
CA LYS A 233 -20.59 0.20 -17.07
C LYS A 233 -19.16 0.71 -17.21
N ALA A 234 -18.29 -0.05 -17.87
CA ALA A 234 -16.91 0.32 -18.09
C ALA A 234 -16.74 0.98 -19.47
N SER A 235 -15.81 1.92 -19.55
CA SER A 235 -15.46 2.58 -20.80
C SER A 235 -13.96 2.81 -20.90
N ILE A 236 -13.43 2.71 -22.11
CA ILE A 236 -12.08 3.14 -22.46
C ILE A 236 -12.19 4.19 -23.55
N GLU A 237 -11.45 5.28 -23.39
CA GLU A 237 -11.21 6.28 -24.43
C GLU A 237 -9.72 6.36 -24.74
N ILE A 238 -9.34 6.28 -26.01
CA ILE A 238 -7.92 6.32 -26.44
C ILE A 238 -7.68 7.55 -27.30
N ASN A 239 -6.86 8.46 -26.81
CA ASN A 239 -6.46 9.67 -27.53
C ASN A 239 -5.09 9.55 -28.19
N GLY A 240 -4.21 8.70 -27.67
CA GLY A 240 -2.85 8.51 -28.16
C GLY A 240 -2.19 7.24 -27.63
N GLY A 241 -0.89 7.09 -27.93
CA GLY A 241 -0.07 5.94 -27.57
C GLY A 241 0.01 4.86 -28.66
N SER A 242 0.93 3.92 -28.47
CA SER A 242 1.14 2.73 -29.30
C SER A 242 0.67 1.47 -28.56
N TYR A 243 -0.18 0.66 -29.18
CA TYR A 243 -0.74 -0.54 -28.55
C TYR A 243 -0.36 -1.76 -29.38
N ASN A 244 0.63 -2.51 -28.88
CA ASN A 244 1.13 -3.73 -29.49
C ASN A 244 0.80 -4.91 -28.59
N GLY A 245 -0.34 -5.56 -28.85
CA GLY A 245 -0.79 -6.74 -28.11
C GLY A 245 -0.23 -8.04 -28.71
N ASN A 246 -0.47 -9.17 -28.06
CA ASN A 246 -0.12 -10.45 -28.66
C ASN A 246 -1.10 -10.82 -29.80
N ILE A 247 -2.33 -11.23 -29.49
CA ILE A 247 -3.38 -11.52 -30.49
C ILE A 247 -4.31 -10.32 -30.70
N THR A 248 -4.50 -9.51 -29.66
CA THR A 248 -5.43 -8.38 -29.65
C THR A 248 -4.81 -7.20 -28.93
N ALA A 249 -4.97 -5.99 -29.48
CA ALA A 249 -4.56 -4.77 -28.79
C ALA A 249 -5.65 -4.33 -27.80
N VAL A 250 -6.91 -4.29 -28.23
CA VAL A 250 -8.06 -3.94 -27.37
C VAL A 250 -9.19 -4.94 -27.52
N TYR A 251 -9.60 -5.56 -26.42
CA TYR A 251 -10.69 -6.53 -26.39
C TYR A 251 -11.91 -6.02 -25.61
N VAL A 252 -13.10 -6.02 -26.21
CA VAL A 252 -14.33 -5.52 -25.59
C VAL A 252 -15.31 -6.67 -25.35
N VAL A 253 -15.34 -7.19 -24.12
CA VAL A 253 -16.38 -8.13 -23.72
C VAL A 253 -17.71 -7.40 -23.61
N ALA A 254 -17.72 -6.30 -22.86
CA ALA A 254 -18.89 -5.44 -22.63
C ALA A 254 -18.42 -4.00 -22.39
N GLY A 255 -19.29 -3.01 -22.56
CA GLY A 255 -18.97 -1.60 -22.29
C GLY A 255 -18.68 -0.81 -23.55
N ASN A 256 -18.02 0.35 -23.39
CA ASN A 256 -17.86 1.32 -24.48
C ASN A 256 -16.38 1.64 -24.76
N LEU A 257 -15.94 1.34 -25.98
CA LEU A 257 -14.63 1.74 -26.49
C LEU A 257 -14.79 2.92 -27.46
N VAL A 258 -14.01 3.98 -27.24
CA VAL A 258 -13.85 5.09 -28.17
C VAL A 258 -12.38 5.28 -28.50
N ILE A 259 -12.02 5.26 -29.78
CA ILE A 259 -10.65 5.52 -30.24
C ILE A 259 -10.63 6.82 -31.05
N ASN A 260 -9.98 7.85 -30.50
CA ASN A 260 -9.76 9.14 -31.15
C ASN A 260 -8.38 9.22 -31.83
N GLY A 261 -7.41 8.41 -31.40
CA GLY A 261 -6.02 8.43 -31.90
C GLY A 261 -5.23 7.21 -31.46
N GLY A 262 -3.92 7.21 -31.74
CA GLY A 262 -3.00 6.12 -31.40
C GLY A 262 -2.55 5.26 -32.58
N TYR A 263 -1.62 4.35 -32.32
CA TYR A 263 -1.12 3.34 -33.25
C TYR A 263 -1.44 1.94 -32.72
N PHE A 264 -1.93 1.04 -33.56
CA PHE A 264 -2.40 -0.28 -33.16
C PHE A 264 -1.80 -1.38 -34.02
N ASP A 265 -1.29 -2.41 -33.35
CA ASP A 265 -0.60 -3.54 -33.96
C ASP A 265 -0.71 -4.79 -33.07
N ILE A 266 -0.44 -5.96 -33.63
CA ILE A 266 -0.42 -7.24 -32.91
C ILE A 266 0.77 -8.08 -33.37
N GLN A 267 1.23 -8.99 -32.52
CA GLN A 267 2.40 -9.83 -32.80
C GLN A 267 2.04 -11.18 -33.42
N GLN A 268 0.91 -11.74 -33.00
CA GLN A 268 0.43 -13.04 -33.43
C GLN A 268 -0.73 -12.84 -34.41
N LEU A 269 -0.49 -13.25 -35.65
CA LEU A 269 -1.45 -13.15 -36.73
C LEU A 269 -2.35 -14.39 -36.76
N ASP A 270 -3.59 -14.19 -37.20
CA ASP A 270 -4.50 -15.29 -37.53
C ASP A 270 -4.29 -15.77 -38.98
N ASP A 271 -4.48 -17.06 -39.23
CA ASP A 271 -4.20 -17.65 -40.54
C ASP A 271 -5.18 -17.16 -41.63
N GLU A 272 -6.43 -16.90 -41.27
CA GLU A 272 -7.49 -16.50 -42.21
C GLU A 272 -7.66 -14.97 -42.27
N SER A 273 -7.42 -14.29 -41.14
CA SER A 273 -7.53 -12.86 -40.98
C SER A 273 -6.32 -12.31 -40.20
N PRO A 274 -5.13 -12.17 -40.83
CA PRO A 274 -3.87 -11.87 -40.15
C PRO A 274 -3.93 -10.77 -39.09
N TYR A 275 -4.62 -9.67 -39.38
CA TYR A 275 -4.80 -8.55 -38.43
C TYR A 275 -6.24 -8.39 -37.95
N GLY A 276 -7.11 -9.37 -38.16
CA GLY A 276 -8.55 -9.30 -37.91
C GLY A 276 -8.91 -9.00 -36.46
N PHE A 277 -8.02 -9.32 -35.51
CA PHE A 277 -8.28 -9.23 -34.07
C PHE A 277 -7.57 -8.06 -33.37
N VAL A 278 -7.03 -7.06 -34.11
CA VAL A 278 -6.37 -5.88 -33.53
C VAL A 278 -7.30 -5.14 -32.56
N VAL A 279 -8.53 -4.83 -33.00
CA VAL A 279 -9.64 -4.37 -32.14
C VAL A 279 -10.77 -5.37 -32.28
N ASN A 280 -11.13 -6.03 -31.17
CA ASN A 280 -12.01 -7.19 -31.17
C ASN A 280 -13.05 -7.09 -30.05
N ALA A 281 -14.20 -7.75 -30.21
CA ALA A 281 -15.23 -7.81 -29.19
C ALA A 281 -15.72 -9.23 -28.93
N TRP A 282 -16.53 -9.41 -27.89
CA TRP A 282 -17.31 -10.62 -27.73
C TRP A 282 -18.55 -10.56 -28.64
N ASP A 283 -18.58 -11.37 -29.70
CA ASP A 283 -19.57 -11.31 -30.79
C ASP A 283 -21.02 -11.22 -30.32
N ALA A 284 -21.38 -11.97 -29.28
CA ALA A 284 -22.76 -12.00 -28.79
C ALA A 284 -23.16 -10.66 -28.16
N TYR A 285 -22.22 -10.00 -27.47
CA TYR A 285 -22.45 -8.72 -26.81
C TYR A 285 -22.26 -7.55 -27.75
N PHE A 286 -21.41 -7.67 -28.77
CA PHE A 286 -21.33 -6.67 -29.83
C PHE A 286 -22.65 -6.62 -30.61
N ARG A 287 -23.16 -7.79 -31.06
CA ARG A 287 -24.40 -7.87 -31.86
C ARG A 287 -25.64 -7.39 -31.14
N ASN A 288 -25.70 -7.48 -29.81
CA ASN A 288 -26.85 -7.00 -29.03
C ASN A 288 -26.64 -5.60 -28.43
N GLY A 289 -25.49 -4.95 -28.69
CA GLY A 289 -25.19 -3.59 -28.28
C GLY A 289 -24.72 -3.44 -26.82
N ILE A 290 -24.37 -4.53 -26.13
CA ILE A 290 -23.73 -4.49 -24.80
C ILE A 290 -22.25 -4.09 -24.91
N ALA A 291 -21.55 -4.59 -25.92
CA ALA A 291 -20.23 -4.11 -26.32
C ALA A 291 -20.39 -3.10 -27.45
N LYS A 292 -19.77 -1.94 -27.31
CA LYS A 292 -19.81 -0.87 -28.31
C LYS A 292 -18.41 -0.39 -28.60
N MET A 293 -18.10 -0.24 -29.88
CA MET A 293 -16.80 0.23 -30.37
C MET A 293 -17.03 1.34 -31.38
N VAL A 294 -16.37 2.48 -31.19
CA VAL A 294 -16.43 3.63 -32.10
C VAL A 294 -15.03 4.12 -32.38
N ILE A 295 -14.64 4.15 -33.65
CA ILE A 295 -13.30 4.54 -34.08
C ILE A 295 -13.37 5.83 -34.90
N LYS A 296 -12.82 6.90 -34.33
CA LYS A 296 -12.78 8.26 -34.88
C LYS A 296 -11.37 8.66 -35.34
N GLY A 297 -10.35 7.89 -34.97
CA GLY A 297 -8.98 8.15 -35.40
C GLY A 297 -8.04 6.97 -35.17
N GLY A 298 -6.75 7.25 -35.34
CA GLY A 298 -5.67 6.27 -35.16
C GLY A 298 -5.17 5.66 -36.47
N LYS A 299 -4.05 4.94 -36.35
CA LYS A 299 -3.39 4.20 -37.43
C LYS A 299 -3.27 2.73 -37.04
N TYR A 300 -3.64 1.85 -37.94
CA TYR A 300 -3.81 0.42 -37.69
C TYR A 300 -2.96 -0.37 -38.69
N HIS A 301 -2.13 -1.28 -38.20
CA HIS A 301 -1.39 -2.19 -39.05
C HIS A 301 -2.31 -3.34 -39.50
N GLY A 302 -2.55 -3.44 -40.81
CA GLY A 302 -3.31 -4.50 -41.48
C GLY A 302 -4.82 -4.57 -41.17
N TYR A 303 -5.29 -3.96 -40.08
CA TYR A 303 -6.68 -3.95 -39.66
C TYR A 303 -7.44 -2.77 -40.27
N ASN A 304 -8.59 -3.04 -40.90
CA ASN A 304 -9.47 -2.01 -41.47
C ASN A 304 -10.67 -1.75 -40.54
N PRO A 305 -10.69 -0.65 -39.77
CA PRO A 305 -11.82 -0.31 -38.89
C PRO A 305 -13.16 -0.11 -39.61
N GLY A 306 -13.12 0.19 -40.91
CA GLY A 306 -14.33 0.37 -41.73
C GLY A 306 -14.94 -0.94 -42.21
N ASN A 307 -14.25 -2.07 -42.00
CA ASN A 307 -14.69 -3.42 -42.33
C ASN A 307 -14.01 -4.41 -41.36
N ALA A 308 -14.41 -4.36 -40.10
CA ALA A 308 -13.87 -5.21 -39.04
C ALA A 308 -14.31 -6.67 -39.28
N THR A 309 -13.38 -7.50 -39.78
CA THR A 309 -13.66 -8.88 -40.19
C THR A 309 -14.01 -9.79 -39.03
N SER A 310 -13.41 -9.58 -37.85
CA SER A 310 -13.80 -10.29 -36.62
C SER A 310 -15.28 -10.07 -36.26
N GLU A 311 -15.81 -8.89 -36.60
CA GLU A 311 -17.19 -8.50 -36.30
C GLU A 311 -18.11 -8.60 -37.52
N ALA A 312 -17.93 -9.65 -38.33
CA ALA A 312 -18.72 -9.92 -39.53
C ALA A 312 -18.73 -8.76 -40.55
N GLY A 313 -17.63 -8.02 -40.66
CA GLY A 313 -17.48 -6.90 -41.59
C GLY A 313 -18.14 -5.60 -41.12
N ALA A 314 -18.35 -5.43 -39.81
CA ALA A 314 -18.92 -4.22 -39.26
C ALA A 314 -18.08 -2.98 -39.59
N ASN A 315 -18.74 -1.86 -39.88
CA ASN A 315 -18.10 -0.56 -39.94
C ASN A 315 -18.08 0.07 -38.54
N LEU A 316 -16.90 0.16 -37.93
CA LEU A 316 -16.70 0.78 -36.62
C LEU A 316 -16.46 2.29 -36.69
N VAL A 317 -16.39 2.85 -37.91
CA VAL A 317 -16.14 4.26 -38.17
C VAL A 317 -17.47 5.00 -38.33
N PRO A 318 -17.78 5.99 -37.49
CA PRO A 318 -19.06 6.69 -37.53
C PRO A 318 -19.14 7.67 -38.70
N ASP A 319 -20.37 8.12 -39.01
CA ASP A 319 -20.62 9.14 -40.02
C ASP A 319 -19.77 10.41 -39.79
N GLY A 320 -19.30 11.00 -40.89
CA GLY A 320 -18.38 12.15 -40.86
C GLY A 320 -16.91 11.80 -40.64
N TYR A 321 -16.58 10.50 -40.56
CA TYR A 321 -15.21 9.98 -40.55
C TYR A 321 -14.98 9.03 -41.72
N GLN A 322 -13.72 8.80 -42.07
CA GLN A 322 -13.32 7.96 -43.21
C GLN A 322 -12.08 7.13 -42.87
N VAL A 323 -11.94 5.99 -43.55
CA VAL A 323 -10.74 5.16 -43.54
C VAL A 323 -9.94 5.42 -44.81
N LYS A 324 -8.63 5.63 -44.68
CA LYS A 324 -7.68 5.64 -45.80
C LYS A 324 -6.65 4.54 -45.61
N SER A 325 -6.37 3.79 -46.68
CA SER A 325 -5.30 2.80 -46.70
C SER A 325 -4.03 3.36 -47.32
N GLU A 326 -2.88 2.95 -46.80
CA GLU A 326 -1.56 3.18 -47.40
C GLU A 326 -0.73 1.91 -47.32
N THR A 327 0.13 1.68 -48.31
CA THR A 327 1.07 0.55 -48.33
C THR A 327 2.49 1.04 -48.11
N SER A 328 3.23 0.36 -47.23
CA SER A 328 4.65 0.59 -46.98
C SER A 328 5.38 -0.75 -47.03
N GLY A 329 6.06 -1.03 -48.14
CA GLY A 329 6.64 -2.36 -48.38
C GLY A 329 5.55 -3.41 -48.60
N SER A 330 5.61 -4.51 -47.86
CA SER A 330 4.58 -5.56 -47.85
C SER A 330 3.36 -5.22 -46.99
N ASP A 331 3.49 -4.20 -46.14
CA ASP A 331 2.53 -3.92 -45.10
C ASP A 331 1.48 -2.92 -45.60
N THR A 332 0.24 -3.11 -45.13
CA THR A 332 -0.86 -2.18 -45.36
C THR A 332 -1.25 -1.55 -44.03
N TYR A 333 -1.42 -0.23 -44.02
CA TYR A 333 -1.88 0.52 -42.87
C TYR A 333 -3.20 1.20 -43.19
N TYR A 334 -4.10 1.22 -42.23
CA TYR A 334 -5.35 1.95 -42.32
C TYR A 334 -5.33 3.10 -41.32
N SER A 335 -5.72 4.30 -41.76
CA SER A 335 -5.82 5.47 -40.90
C SER A 335 -7.24 6.01 -40.91
N VAL A 336 -7.76 6.30 -39.72
CA VAL A 336 -9.08 6.92 -39.57
C VAL A 336 -8.92 8.41 -39.32
N SER A 337 -9.73 9.21 -39.99
CA SER A 337 -9.71 10.67 -39.84
C SER A 337 -11.08 11.26 -40.12
N LYS A 338 -11.33 12.49 -39.70
CA LYS A 338 -12.53 13.23 -40.07
C LYS A 338 -12.60 13.38 -41.60
N ALA A 339 -13.77 13.11 -42.19
CA ALA A 339 -14.00 13.35 -43.61
C ALA A 339 -13.88 14.86 -43.90
N GLN A 340 -13.27 15.20 -45.03
CA GLN A 340 -13.08 16.58 -45.49
C GLN A 340 -14.29 17.11 -46.23
#